data_AF-A0AAD7JDB1-F1
#
_entry.id   AF-A0AAD7JDB1-F1
#
_cell.length_a   1.000
_cell.length_b   1.000
_cell.length_c   1.000
_cell.angle_alpha   90.00
_cell.angle_beta   90.00
_cell.angle_gamma   90.00
#
_symmetry.space_group_name_H-M   'P 1'
#
loop_
_entity.id
_entity.type
_entity.pdbx_description
1 polymer ?
#
loop_
_entity_poly.entity_id
_entity_poly.type
_entity_poly.pdbx_seq_one_letter_code
_entity_poly.pdbx_strand_id
1 'polypeptide(L)'
;VKDLSTNRRHLGKYHAPQYRRWATKNDFESRLEADVKARKAEAAEANKLEQQTLDPHLREKPERIVPYSDAVFRDAAIEWLIATDQPLGALEHPKFIEMINIAARATNGVKIPGRKSTRDEIMALFNQQLSSLRTRFRVSVQIFLIIRLIEMYGAE
;
A
#
# COMPACT_ATOMS: atom_id res chain seq x y z
N VAL A 1 -31.74 -44.50 -9.68
CA VAL A 1 -32.43 -43.75 -8.59
C VAL A 1 -33.20 -42.61 -9.22
N LYS A 2 -34.54 -42.55 -9.07
CA LYS A 2 -35.35 -41.39 -9.54
C LYS A 2 -34.97 -40.18 -8.70
N ASP A 3 -34.66 -39.06 -9.34
CA ASP A 3 -34.26 -37.83 -8.64
C ASP A 3 -35.42 -37.32 -7.76
N LEU A 4 -35.20 -37.32 -6.44
CA LEU A 4 -36.16 -36.88 -5.43
C LEU A 4 -36.42 -35.37 -5.52
N SER A 5 -35.48 -34.61 -6.10
CA SER A 5 -35.64 -33.17 -6.32
C SER A 5 -36.82 -32.87 -7.26
N THR A 6 -37.01 -33.71 -8.28
CA THR A 6 -38.04 -33.52 -9.31
C THR A 6 -39.44 -33.76 -8.73
N ASN A 7 -39.59 -34.78 -7.87
CA ASN A 7 -40.87 -35.07 -7.21
C ASN A 7 -41.29 -33.96 -6.24
N ARG A 8 -40.35 -33.40 -5.47
CA ARG A 8 -40.65 -32.26 -4.58
C ARG A 8 -41.08 -31.01 -5.36
N ARG A 9 -40.41 -30.74 -6.48
CA ARG A 9 -40.74 -29.61 -7.35
C ARG A 9 -42.11 -29.77 -8.02
N HIS A 10 -42.44 -30.98 -8.48
CA HIS A 10 -43.76 -31.31 -9.02
C HIS A 10 -44.86 -31.17 -7.96
N LEU A 11 -44.62 -31.72 -6.76
CA LEU A 11 -45.53 -31.62 -5.63
C LEU A 11 -45.79 -30.16 -5.24
N GLY A 12 -44.74 -29.33 -5.19
CA GLY A 12 -44.85 -27.91 -4.93
C GLY A 12 -45.59 -27.13 -6.01
N LYS A 13 -45.47 -27.53 -7.28
CA LYS A 13 -46.11 -26.83 -8.40
C LYS A 13 -47.60 -27.15 -8.54
N TYR A 14 -47.99 -28.42 -8.40
CA TYR A 14 -49.36 -28.86 -8.73
C TYR A 14 -50.19 -29.29 -7.51
N HIS A 15 -49.55 -29.66 -6.40
CA HIS A 15 -50.22 -30.27 -5.24
C HIS A 15 -49.91 -29.57 -3.91
N ALA A 16 -49.34 -28.36 -3.94
CA ALA A 16 -48.94 -27.64 -2.73
C ALA A 16 -50.07 -27.49 -1.69
N PRO A 17 -51.32 -27.12 -2.04
CA PRO A 17 -52.39 -26.97 -1.05
C PRO A 17 -52.74 -28.28 -0.34
N GLN A 18 -52.78 -29.39 -1.09
CA GLN A 18 -53.11 -30.71 -0.56
C GLN A 18 -51.98 -31.23 0.32
N TYR A 19 -50.73 -31.03 -0.10
CA TYR A 19 -49.56 -31.41 0.68
C TYR A 19 -49.44 -30.64 1.99
N ARG A 20 -49.67 -29.32 2.00
CA ARG A 20 -49.66 -28.53 3.24
C ARG A 20 -50.72 -29.00 4.23
N ARG A 21 -51.95 -29.27 3.76
CA ARG A 21 -53.02 -29.83 4.61
C ARG A 21 -52.63 -31.18 5.20
N TRP A 22 -52.04 -32.05 4.39
CA TRP A 22 -51.51 -33.33 4.88
C TRP A 22 -50.40 -33.12 5.90
N ALA A 23 -49.45 -32.20 5.64
CA ALA A 23 -48.34 -31.91 6.52
C ALA A 23 -48.83 -31.44 7.89
N THR A 24 -49.75 -30.47 7.94
CA THR A 24 -50.39 -30.01 9.19
C THR A 24 -51.15 -31.13 9.91
N LYS A 25 -51.91 -31.96 9.19
CA LYS A 25 -52.69 -33.05 9.80
C LYS A 25 -51.80 -34.13 10.44
N ASN A 26 -50.58 -34.32 9.94
CA ASN A 26 -49.64 -35.34 10.42
C ASN A 26 -48.53 -34.75 11.29
N ASP A 27 -48.69 -33.52 11.76
CA ASP A 27 -47.66 -32.79 12.53
C ASP A 27 -46.28 -32.80 11.85
N PHE A 28 -46.29 -32.73 10.52
CA PHE A 28 -45.11 -32.80 9.69
C PHE A 28 -44.76 -31.41 9.16
N GLU A 29 -43.48 -31.06 9.26
CA GLU A 29 -42.99 -29.79 8.74
C GLU A 29 -42.89 -29.80 7.21
N SER A 30 -43.58 -28.86 6.54
CA SER A 30 -43.53 -28.74 5.08
C SER A 30 -42.10 -28.49 4.60
N ARG A 31 -41.62 -29.35 3.69
CA ARG A 31 -40.33 -29.22 3.01
C ARG A 31 -40.44 -28.71 1.58
N LEU A 32 -41.55 -28.07 1.22
CA LEU A 32 -41.66 -27.36 -0.05
C LEU A 32 -40.70 -26.17 -0.06
N GLU A 33 -40.09 -25.91 -1.20
CA GLU A 33 -39.07 -24.85 -1.33
C GLU A 33 -39.59 -23.46 -0.91
N ALA A 34 -40.86 -23.16 -1.21
CA ALA A 34 -41.49 -21.90 -0.81
C ALA A 34 -41.57 -21.75 0.71
N ASP A 35 -41.98 -22.82 1.41
CA ASP A 35 -42.19 -22.81 2.85
C ASP A 35 -40.84 -22.80 3.60
N VAL A 36 -39.83 -23.49 3.05
CA VAL A 36 -38.45 -23.44 3.56
C VAL A 36 -37.84 -22.04 3.39
N LYS A 37 -38.08 -21.38 2.25
CA LYS A 37 -37.60 -20.01 2.02
C LYS A 37 -38.25 -19.01 2.97
N ALA A 38 -39.57 -19.10 3.17
CA ALA A 38 -40.29 -18.23 4.09
C ALA A 38 -39.73 -18.33 5.52
N ARG A 39 -39.58 -19.56 6.03
CA ARG A 39 -39.01 -19.80 7.36
C ARG A 39 -37.58 -19.29 7.50
N LYS A 40 -36.73 -19.45 6.47
CA LYS A 40 -35.36 -18.91 6.48
C LYS A 40 -35.35 -17.39 6.52
N ALA A 41 -36.28 -16.74 5.82
CA ALA A 41 -36.40 -15.28 5.84
C ALA A 41 -36.88 -14.80 7.21
N GLU A 42 -37.88 -15.44 7.80
CA GLU A 42 -38.37 -15.13 9.15
C GLU A 42 -37.27 -15.32 10.21
N ALA A 43 -36.51 -16.42 10.14
CA ALA A 43 -35.38 -16.65 11.03
C ALA A 43 -34.25 -15.64 10.83
N ALA A 44 -33.99 -15.18 9.60
CA ALA A 44 -32.99 -14.15 9.32
C ALA A 44 -33.42 -12.78 9.87
N GLU A 45 -34.69 -12.42 9.76
CA GLU A 45 -35.22 -11.18 10.34
C GLU A 45 -35.29 -11.23 11.86
N ALA A 46 -35.65 -12.37 12.47
CA ALA A 46 -35.57 -12.58 13.91
C ALA A 46 -34.12 -12.48 14.43
N ASN A 47 -33.16 -13.10 13.73
CA ASN A 47 -31.74 -13.03 14.10
C ASN A 47 -31.16 -11.62 13.94
N LYS A 48 -31.62 -10.82 12.96
CA LYS A 48 -31.23 -9.40 12.85
C LYS A 48 -31.71 -8.56 14.03
N LEU A 49 -32.85 -8.91 14.62
CA LEU A 49 -33.39 -8.22 15.79
C LEU A 49 -32.65 -8.59 17.07
N GLU A 50 -32.14 -9.82 17.19
CA GLU A 50 -31.41 -10.30 18.37
C GLU A 50 -29.89 -10.02 18.31
N GLN A 51 -29.28 -10.03 17.11
CA GLN A 51 -27.84 -9.88 16.95
C GLN A 51 -27.47 -8.47 16.47
N GLN A 52 -27.09 -7.61 17.42
CA GLN A 52 -26.42 -6.34 17.09
C GLN A 52 -25.07 -6.65 16.42
N THR A 53 -24.78 -6.05 15.28
CA THR A 53 -23.45 -6.14 14.67
C THR A 53 -22.45 -5.47 15.60
N LEU A 54 -21.21 -5.98 15.64
CA LEU A 54 -20.15 -5.43 16.51
C LEU A 54 -19.61 -4.07 16.04
N ASP A 55 -20.13 -3.53 14.93
CA ASP A 55 -19.72 -2.27 14.32
C ASP A 55 -19.74 -1.07 15.29
N PRO A 56 -20.73 -0.90 16.18
CA PRO A 56 -20.75 0.22 17.14
C PRO A 56 -19.64 0.14 18.19
N HIS A 57 -19.00 -1.02 18.35
CA HIS A 57 -17.95 -1.27 19.35
C HIS A 57 -16.55 -1.38 18.74
N LEU A 58 -16.44 -1.39 17.41
CA LEU A 58 -15.17 -1.38 16.71
C LEU A 58 -14.56 0.02 16.78
N ARG A 59 -13.45 0.15 17.52
CA ARG A 59 -12.62 1.36 17.50
C ARG A 59 -11.53 1.20 16.45
N GLU A 60 -11.24 2.26 15.71
CA GLU A 60 -10.07 2.31 14.84
C GLU A 60 -8.83 2.03 15.68
N LYS A 61 -8.08 1.01 15.27
CA LYS A 61 -6.83 0.66 15.93
C LYS A 61 -5.83 1.77 15.60
N PRO A 62 -5.21 2.43 16.59
CA PRO A 62 -4.13 3.37 16.29
C PRO A 62 -3.06 2.64 15.49
N GLU A 63 -2.58 3.27 14.42
CA GLU A 63 -1.50 2.73 13.59
C GLU A 63 -0.36 2.30 14.50
N ARG A 64 -0.10 0.99 14.51
CA ARG A 64 0.89 0.41 15.41
C ARG A 64 2.25 0.68 14.76
N ILE A 65 2.93 1.73 15.21
CA ILE A 65 4.34 1.96 14.88
C ILE A 65 5.08 0.71 15.32
N VAL A 66 5.57 -0.09 14.37
CA VAL A 66 6.38 -1.26 14.68
C VAL A 66 7.66 -0.73 15.33
N PRO A 67 7.94 -1.04 16.60
CA PRO A 67 9.16 -0.58 17.24
C PRO A 67 10.36 -1.12 16.45
N TYR A 68 11.41 -0.32 16.35
CA TYR A 68 12.66 -0.77 15.75
C TYR A 68 13.17 -2.02 16.48
N SER A 69 13.54 -3.04 15.71
CA SER A 69 14.38 -4.15 16.17
C SER A 69 15.30 -4.56 15.04
N ASP A 70 16.51 -5.02 15.37
CA ASP A 70 17.51 -5.40 14.37
C ASP A 70 17.00 -6.51 13.43
N ALA A 71 16.19 -7.44 13.95
CA ALA A 71 15.60 -8.51 13.15
C ALA A 71 14.61 -7.96 12.10
N VAL A 72 13.66 -7.12 12.52
CA VAL A 72 12.67 -6.51 11.62
C VAL A 72 13.34 -5.61 10.58
N PHE A 73 14.35 -4.84 10.99
CA PHE A 73 15.10 -3.99 10.07
C PHE A 73 15.87 -4.82 9.03
N ARG A 74 16.53 -5.90 9.47
CA ARG A 74 17.26 -6.81 8.58
C ARG A 74 16.33 -7.45 7.55
N ASP A 75 15.17 -7.94 7.98
CA ASP A 75 14.21 -8.59 7.09
C ASP A 75 13.67 -7.58 6.05
N ALA A 76 13.31 -6.37 6.49
CA ALA A 76 12.88 -5.29 5.60
C ALA A 76 13.98 -4.87 4.60
N ALA A 77 15.24 -4.83 5.03
CA ALA A 77 16.38 -4.52 4.16
C ALA A 77 16.60 -5.60 3.10
N ILE A 78 16.49 -6.88 3.47
CA ILE A 78 16.60 -8.01 2.52
C ILE A 78 15.45 -7.97 1.50
N GLU A 79 14.21 -7.77 1.96
CA GLU A 79 13.06 -7.64 1.07
C GLU A 79 13.22 -6.48 0.09
N TRP A 80 13.71 -5.33 0.57
CA TRP A 80 13.99 -4.17 -0.28
C TRP A 80 15.04 -4.49 -1.36
N LEU A 81 16.15 -5.16 -1.01
CA LEU A 81 17.19 -5.56 -1.97
C LEU A 81 16.61 -6.45 -3.07
N ILE A 82 15.81 -7.47 -2.71
CA ILE A 82 15.19 -8.41 -3.66
C ILE A 82 14.18 -7.68 -4.55
N ALA A 83 13.30 -6.86 -3.96
CA ALA A 83 12.24 -6.19 -4.69
C ALA A 83 12.75 -5.15 -5.70
N THR A 84 13.94 -4.59 -5.47
CA THR A 84 14.52 -3.52 -6.28
C THR A 84 15.77 -3.94 -7.06
N ASP A 85 16.11 -5.24 -7.01
CA ASP A 85 17.27 -5.84 -7.67
C ASP A 85 18.58 -5.08 -7.41
N GLN A 86 18.80 -4.72 -6.14
CA GLN A 86 19.97 -3.93 -5.73
C GLN A 86 21.16 -4.85 -5.41
N PRO A 87 22.40 -4.38 -5.64
CA PRO A 87 23.58 -5.13 -5.24
C PRO A 87 23.66 -5.24 -3.72
N LEU A 88 24.20 -6.36 -3.20
CA LEU A 88 24.36 -6.57 -1.75
C LEU A 88 25.18 -5.46 -1.08
N GLY A 89 26.19 -4.91 -1.79
CA GLY A 89 27.01 -3.79 -1.32
C GLY A 89 26.24 -2.46 -1.16
N ALA A 90 24.98 -2.37 -1.58
CA ALA A 90 24.16 -1.17 -1.35
C ALA A 90 23.99 -0.86 0.15
N LEU A 91 23.90 -1.90 1.00
CA LEU A 91 23.78 -1.74 2.46
C LEU A 91 25.06 -1.22 3.12
N GLU A 92 26.21 -1.47 2.51
CA GLU A 92 27.52 -1.03 3.00
C GLU A 92 27.87 0.40 2.56
N HIS A 93 27.12 0.94 1.59
CA HIS A 93 27.43 2.24 1.00
C HIS A 93 27.31 3.36 2.05
N PRO A 94 28.35 4.18 2.28
CA PRO A 94 28.34 5.20 3.35
C PRO A 94 27.16 6.17 3.28
N LYS A 95 26.73 6.55 2.06
CA LYS A 95 25.56 7.43 1.88
C LYS A 95 24.23 6.77 2.22
N PHE A 96 24.12 5.45 2.05
CA PHE A 96 22.93 4.72 2.47
C PHE A 96 22.85 4.69 4.00
N ILE A 97 23.97 4.38 4.67
CA ILE A 97 24.07 4.40 6.14
C ILE A 97 23.77 5.80 6.69
N GLU A 98 24.32 6.86 6.09
CA GLU A 98 24.05 8.25 6.45
C GLU A 98 22.55 8.59 6.35
N MET A 99 21.89 8.19 5.25
CA MET A 99 20.46 8.39 5.04
C MET A 99 19.61 7.69 6.12
N ILE A 100 19.92 6.43 6.47
CA ILE A 100 19.21 5.70 7.53
C ILE A 100 19.43 6.36 8.90
N ASN A 101 20.64 6.81 9.21
CA ASN A 101 20.93 7.50 10.46
C ASN A 101 20.16 8.82 10.60
N ILE A 102 19.97 9.57 9.50
CA ILE A 102 19.14 10.77 9.47
C ILE A 102 17.67 10.39 9.70
N ALA A 103 17.18 9.37 8.98
CA ALA A 103 15.82 8.88 9.09
C ALA A 103 15.47 8.39 10.51
N ALA A 104 16.38 7.67 11.17
CA ALA A 104 16.20 7.13 12.52
C ALA A 104 16.03 8.22 13.60
N ARG A 105 16.49 9.45 13.33
CA ARG A 105 16.36 10.59 14.23
C ARG A 105 15.06 11.39 14.02
N ALA A 106 14.27 11.05 13.00
CA ALA A 106 13.04 11.77 12.69
C ALA A 106 11.92 11.39 13.68
N THR A 107 11.35 12.39 14.36
CA THR A 107 10.27 12.19 15.34
C THR A 107 8.90 12.03 14.70
N ASN A 108 8.70 12.63 13.52
CA ASN A 108 7.41 12.68 12.82
C ASN A 108 7.42 11.84 11.53
N GLY A 109 8.22 10.78 11.50
CA GLY A 109 8.46 9.98 10.31
C GLY A 109 9.29 10.72 9.24
N VAL A 110 9.49 10.06 8.10
CA VAL A 110 10.34 10.55 7.01
C VAL A 110 9.49 10.75 5.75
N LYS A 111 9.59 11.93 5.15
CA LYS A 111 8.97 12.23 3.85
C LYS A 111 9.93 11.83 2.73
N ILE A 112 9.63 10.74 2.03
CA ILE A 112 10.42 10.28 0.88
C ILE A 112 10.06 11.13 -0.34
N PRO A 113 11.03 11.78 -1.01
CA PRO A 113 10.75 12.59 -2.19
C PRO A 113 10.27 11.73 -3.36
N GLY A 114 9.32 12.26 -4.13
CA GLY A 114 8.79 11.58 -5.32
C GLY A 114 9.73 11.70 -6.52
N ARG A 115 9.65 10.74 -7.45
CA ARG A 115 10.54 10.64 -8.64
C ARG A 115 10.75 11.96 -9.39
N LYS A 116 9.69 12.72 -9.63
CA LYS A 116 9.78 14.00 -10.35
C LYS A 116 10.56 15.05 -9.55
N SER A 117 10.23 15.23 -8.27
CA SER A 117 10.94 16.15 -7.36
C SER A 117 12.41 15.78 -7.26
N THR A 118 12.71 14.49 -7.05
CA THR A 118 14.09 14.00 -6.97
C THR A 118 14.87 14.30 -8.25
N ARG A 119 14.25 14.11 -9.43
CA ARG A 119 14.90 14.43 -10.70
C ARG A 119 15.19 15.93 -10.83
N ASP A 120 14.21 16.76 -10.50
CA ASP A 120 14.33 18.22 -10.60
C ASP A 120 15.42 18.74 -9.64
N GLU A 121 15.49 18.20 -8.42
CA GLU A 121 16.52 18.50 -7.43
C GLU A 121 17.92 18.07 -7.89
N ILE A 122 18.07 16.87 -8.48
CA ILE A 122 19.36 16.42 -9.03
C ILE A 122 19.84 17.38 -10.13
N MET A 123 18.94 17.77 -11.05
CA MET A 123 19.29 18.72 -12.12
C MET A 123 19.67 20.09 -11.56
N ALA A 124 18.97 20.56 -10.52
CA ALA A 124 19.30 21.80 -9.84
C ALA A 124 20.69 21.75 -9.18
N LEU A 125 21.00 20.69 -8.44
CA LEU A 125 22.31 20.48 -7.83
C LEU A 125 23.43 20.44 -8.87
N PHE A 126 23.20 19.75 -9.99
CA PHE A 126 24.16 19.67 -11.08
C PHE A 126 24.43 21.06 -11.71
N ASN A 127 23.37 21.82 -11.99
CA ASN A 127 23.48 23.17 -12.52
C ASN A 127 24.19 24.13 -11.55
N GLN A 128 23.95 23.99 -10.25
CA GLN A 128 24.63 24.76 -9.21
C GLN A 128 26.14 24.44 -9.19
N GLN A 129 26.51 23.16 -9.27
CA GLN A 129 27.91 22.75 -9.35
C GLN A 129 28.59 23.30 -10.61
N LEU A 130 27.95 23.20 -11.78
CA LEU A 130 28.48 23.78 -13.02
C LEU A 130 28.64 25.30 -12.93
N SER A 131 27.69 26.00 -12.33
CA SER A 131 27.75 27.46 -12.13
C SER A 131 28.89 27.86 -11.19
N SER A 132 29.10 27.10 -10.12
CA SER A 132 30.22 27.27 -9.19
C SER A 132 31.56 27.04 -9.88
N LEU A 133 31.67 25.94 -10.64
CA LEU A 133 32.87 25.64 -11.43
C LEU A 133 33.15 26.74 -12.45
N ARG A 134 32.15 27.20 -13.21
CA ARG A 134 32.29 28.30 -14.15
C ARG A 134 32.83 29.56 -13.49
N THR A 135 32.37 29.87 -12.28
CA THR A 135 32.86 31.01 -11.50
C THR A 135 34.33 30.84 -11.11
N ARG A 136 34.72 29.65 -10.65
CA ARG A 136 36.11 29.34 -10.27
C ARG A 136 37.06 29.35 -11.47
N PHE A 137 36.62 28.83 -12.61
CA PHE A 137 37.40 28.81 -13.86
C PHE A 137 37.33 30.12 -14.65
N ARG A 138 36.60 31.12 -14.16
CA ARG A 138 36.67 32.50 -14.65
C ARG A 138 37.97 33.15 -14.14
N VAL A 139 39.10 32.50 -14.39
CA VAL A 139 40.42 33.12 -14.28
C VAL A 139 40.42 34.24 -15.30
N SER A 140 40.52 35.46 -14.78
CA SER A 140 40.10 36.66 -15.48
C SER A 140 40.84 36.80 -16.81
N VAL A 141 40.11 37.10 -17.89
CA VAL A 141 40.70 37.59 -19.15
C VAL A 141 41.65 38.77 -18.87
N GLN A 142 41.43 39.50 -17.77
CA GLN A 142 42.36 40.51 -17.27
C GLN A 142 43.75 39.96 -16.91
N ILE A 143 43.92 38.76 -16.37
CA ILE A 143 45.26 38.20 -16.10
C ILE A 143 45.97 37.92 -17.43
N PHE A 144 45.27 37.39 -18.43
CA PHE A 144 45.83 37.17 -19.76
C PHE A 144 46.17 38.49 -20.49
N LEU A 145 45.33 39.51 -20.33
CA LEU A 145 45.57 40.86 -20.85
C LEU A 145 46.70 41.58 -20.10
N ILE A 146 46.82 41.39 -18.78
CA ILE A 146 47.92 41.94 -17.97
C ILE A 146 49.23 41.26 -18.33
N ILE A 147 49.26 39.93 -18.51
CA ILE A 147 50.45 39.20 -18.99
C ILE A 147 50.83 39.71 -20.39
N ARG A 148 49.86 39.85 -21.31
CA ARG A 148 50.11 40.42 -22.65
C ARG A 148 50.60 41.87 -22.62
N LEU A 149 50.09 42.70 -21.71
CA LEU A 149 50.56 44.07 -21.53
C LEU A 149 51.98 44.10 -20.97
N ILE A 150 52.30 43.25 -19.99
CA ILE A 150 53.66 43.15 -19.45
C ILE A 150 54.64 42.63 -20.52
N GLU A 151 54.24 41.68 -21.37
CA GLU A 151 55.06 41.22 -22.50
C GLU A 151 55.26 42.29 -23.58
N MET A 152 54.25 43.14 -23.85
CA MET A 152 54.37 44.23 -24.83
C MET A 152 55.19 45.42 -24.35
N TYR A 153 55.21 45.69 -23.04
CA TYR A 153 55.86 46.88 -22.45
C TYR A 153 57.11 46.55 -21.61
N GLY A 154 57.46 45.27 -21.43
CA GLY A 154 58.59 44.81 -20.63
C GLY A 154 59.81 44.35 -21.45
N ALA A 155 59.82 44.57 -22.77
CA ALA A 155 60.96 44.31 -23.64
C ALA A 155 61.72 45.62 -23.94
N GLU A 156 62.37 46.18 -22.93
CA GLU A 156 63.45 47.18 -23.04
C GLU A 156 64.68 46.69 -22.27
#